data_AF-A0A6V7TVC8-F1
#
_entry.id   AF-A0A6V7TVC8-F1
#
_cell.length_a   1.000
_cell.length_b   1.000
_cell.length_c   1.000
_cell.angle_alpha   90.00
_cell.angle_beta   90.00
_cell.angle_gamma   90.00
#
_symmetry.space_group_name_H-M   'P 1'
#
loop_
_entity.id
_entity.type
_entity.pdbx_description
1 polymer ?
#
loop_
_entity_poly.entity_id
_entity_poly.type
_entity_poly.pdbx_seq_one_letter_code
_entity_poly.pdbx_strand_id
1 'polypeptide(L)'
;MLTPKEDPKLMAIETYKNSGKSNFGLSMVLIELERFDKFYKGMSNNILWPAFHNILHKIDVKNEDFNEILKEYREVNKQFAKKIVESKPTKNDFIWIQDYHLLFVGEYLREIEVENAKNYW
;
A
#
# COMPACT_ATOMS: atom_id res chain seq x y z
N MET A 1 11.46 -22.07 -17.52
CA MET A 1 10.79 -20.82 -17.04
C MET A 1 9.62 -21.26 -16.20
N LEU A 2 9.44 -20.68 -15.01
CA LEU A 2 8.29 -20.98 -14.13
C LEU A 2 7.01 -20.46 -14.78
N THR A 3 5.91 -21.18 -14.61
CA THR A 3 4.60 -20.76 -15.12
C THR A 3 3.97 -19.69 -14.22
N PRO A 4 3.02 -18.86 -14.69
CA PRO A 4 2.34 -17.86 -13.84
C PRO A 4 1.63 -18.44 -12.61
N LYS A 5 1.29 -19.73 -12.61
CA LYS A 5 0.73 -20.42 -11.43
C LYS A 5 1.76 -20.68 -10.33
N GLU A 6 3.05 -20.65 -10.66
CA GLU A 6 4.15 -20.99 -9.75
C GLU A 6 4.90 -19.75 -9.23
N ASP A 7 4.68 -18.58 -9.85
CA ASP A 7 5.24 -17.29 -9.42
C ASP A 7 4.12 -16.27 -9.14
N PRO A 8 3.85 -15.92 -7.87
CA PRO A 8 2.84 -14.93 -7.49
C PRO A 8 2.99 -13.57 -8.18
N LYS A 9 4.22 -13.17 -8.55
CA LYS A 9 4.46 -11.91 -9.28
C LYS A 9 3.96 -12.00 -10.71
N LEU A 10 4.19 -13.12 -11.38
CA LEU A 10 3.67 -13.39 -12.72
C LEU A 10 2.14 -13.50 -12.69
N MET A 11 1.58 -14.15 -11.66
CA MET A 11 0.13 -14.21 -11.45
C MET A 11 -0.48 -12.81 -11.31
N ALA A 12 0.10 -11.94 -10.47
CA ALA A 12 -0.39 -10.57 -10.28
C ALA A 12 -0.36 -9.75 -11.59
N ILE A 13 0.70 -9.88 -12.38
CA ILE A 13 0.83 -9.23 -13.69
C ILE A 13 -0.24 -9.77 -14.67
N GLU A 14 -0.49 -11.08 -14.68
CA GLU A 14 -1.51 -11.69 -15.53
C GLU A 14 -2.93 -11.31 -15.11
N THR A 15 -3.22 -11.28 -13.80
CA THR A 15 -4.48 -10.76 -13.25
C THR A 15 -4.70 -9.31 -13.69
N TYR A 16 -3.68 -8.46 -13.62
CA TYR A 16 -3.77 -7.08 -14.10
C TYR A 16 -4.02 -6.99 -15.60
N LYS A 17 -3.29 -7.75 -16.43
CA LYS A 17 -3.51 -7.76 -17.88
C LYS A 17 -4.94 -8.19 -18.26
N ASN A 18 -5.56 -9.03 -17.44
CA ASN A 18 -6.91 -9.52 -17.66
C ASN A 18 -8.00 -8.70 -16.95
N SER A 19 -7.66 -7.72 -16.11
CA SER A 19 -8.66 -6.97 -15.32
C SER A 19 -9.65 -6.21 -16.20
N GLY A 20 -9.22 -5.72 -17.37
CA GLY A 20 -10.07 -5.04 -18.35
C GLY A 20 -11.16 -5.91 -18.99
N LYS A 21 -11.20 -7.21 -18.69
CA LYS A 21 -12.25 -8.15 -19.13
C LYS A 21 -13.31 -8.42 -18.05
N SER A 22 -13.18 -7.83 -16.87
CA SER A 22 -14.12 -8.00 -15.76
C SER A 22 -14.93 -6.72 -15.51
N ASN A 23 -16.02 -6.83 -14.74
CA ASN A 23 -16.77 -5.67 -14.26
C ASN A 23 -16.00 -4.86 -13.19
N PHE A 24 -14.78 -5.28 -12.84
CA PHE A 24 -13.94 -4.64 -11.83
C PHE A 24 -12.72 -3.99 -12.50
N GLY A 25 -12.55 -2.69 -12.28
CA GLY A 25 -11.32 -1.99 -12.64
C GLY A 25 -10.21 -2.36 -11.66
N LEU A 26 -9.00 -2.60 -12.17
CA LEU A 26 -7.81 -2.76 -11.34
C LEU A 26 -6.80 -1.66 -11.68
N SER A 27 -6.31 -1.00 -10.64
CA SER A 27 -5.27 0.02 -10.73
C SER A 27 -4.12 -0.37 -9.81
N MET A 28 -2.95 -0.60 -10.38
CA MET A 28 -1.77 -1.00 -9.61
C MET A 28 -1.03 0.21 -9.05
N VAL A 29 -0.48 0.04 -7.84
CA VAL A 29 0.52 0.92 -7.27
C VAL A 29 1.88 0.25 -7.49
N LEU A 30 2.72 0.85 -8.33
CA LEU A 30 4.05 0.33 -8.60
C LEU A 30 5.03 0.85 -7.56
N ILE A 31 5.69 -0.06 -6.86
CA ILE A 31 6.61 0.24 -5.76
C ILE A 31 7.98 -0.32 -6.12
N GLU A 32 9.04 0.47 -5.92
CA GLU A 32 10.41 0.01 -6.07
C GLU A 32 10.73 -1.13 -5.11
N LEU A 33 11.50 -2.12 -5.56
CA LEU A 33 11.69 -3.36 -4.81
C LEU A 33 12.32 -3.13 -3.43
N GLU A 34 13.29 -2.22 -3.33
CA GLU A 34 13.92 -1.88 -2.04
C GLU A 34 12.93 -1.26 -1.05
N ARG A 35 12.08 -0.34 -1.53
CA ARG A 35 10.99 0.25 -0.75
C ARG A 35 9.96 -0.80 -0.34
N PHE A 36 9.62 -1.71 -1.25
CA PHE A 36 8.68 -2.79 -0.98
C PHE A 36 9.17 -3.69 0.16
N ASP A 37 10.46 -4.01 0.21
CA ASP A 37 11.02 -4.84 1.28
C ASP A 37 10.90 -4.15 2.65
N LYS A 38 11.24 -2.86 2.75
CA LYS A 38 11.07 -2.07 4.00
C LYS A 38 9.59 -1.95 4.40
N PHE A 39 8.69 -1.72 3.44
CA PHE A 39 7.24 -1.65 3.68
C PHE A 39 6.63 -2.98 4.13
N TYR A 40 6.90 -4.07 3.39
CA TYR A 40 6.22 -5.35 3.56
C TYR A 40 6.92 -6.24 4.57
N LYS A 41 8.23 -6.47 4.41
CA LYS A 41 9.00 -7.32 5.34
C LYS A 41 9.32 -6.57 6.63
N GLY A 42 9.74 -5.31 6.54
CA GLY A 42 10.09 -4.47 7.69
C GLY A 42 8.87 -4.05 8.52
N MET A 43 8.07 -3.10 8.05
CA MET A 43 6.96 -2.59 8.87
C MET A 43 5.82 -3.60 9.01
N SER A 44 5.28 -4.08 7.88
CA SER A 44 4.02 -4.84 7.90
C SER A 44 4.18 -6.19 8.61
N ASN A 45 5.15 -7.00 8.19
CA ASN A 45 5.28 -8.38 8.70
C ASN A 45 6.23 -8.55 9.90
N ASN A 46 7.24 -7.70 10.06
CA ASN A 46 8.18 -7.82 11.19
C ASN A 46 7.76 -6.96 12.41
N ILE A 47 6.98 -5.89 12.22
CA ILE A 47 6.55 -5.00 13.32
C ILE A 47 5.05 -5.09 13.57
N LEU A 48 4.22 -4.70 12.60
CA LEU A 48 2.77 -4.58 12.79
C LEU A 48 2.10 -5.93 13.00
N TRP A 49 2.41 -6.93 12.18
CA TRP A 49 1.77 -8.24 12.30
C TRP A 49 2.05 -8.89 13.66
N PRO A 50 3.30 -9.01 14.17
CA PRO A 50 3.54 -9.57 15.50
C PRO A 50 2.93 -8.71 16.61
N ALA A 51 2.94 -7.38 16.48
CA ALA A 51 2.32 -6.49 17.44
C ALA A 51 0.80 -6.71 17.54
N PHE A 52 0.11 -6.78 16.41
CA PHE A 52 -1.34 -6.95 16.35
C PHE A 52 -1.78 -8.37 16.75
N HIS A 53 -0.86 -9.35 16.73
CA HIS A 53 -1.12 -10.72 17.16
C HIS A 53 -0.56 -11.05 18.55
N ASN A 54 -0.11 -10.04 19.31
CA ASN A 54 0.45 -10.21 20.65
C ASN A 54 1.67 -11.15 20.73
N ILE A 55 2.54 -11.13 19.70
CA ILE A 55 3.75 -11.94 19.59
C ILE A 55 4.99 -11.02 19.60
N LEU A 56 5.07 -10.12 20.58
CA LEU A 56 6.07 -9.04 20.63
C LEU A 56 7.53 -9.51 20.61
N HIS A 57 7.81 -10.70 21.14
CA HIS A 57 9.17 -11.27 21.14
C HIS A 57 9.69 -11.63 19.73
N LYS A 58 8.84 -11.61 18.70
CA LYS A 58 9.23 -11.80 17.29
C LYS A 58 9.56 -10.50 16.57
N ILE A 59 9.33 -9.35 17.19
CA ILE A 59 9.70 -8.06 16.59
C ILE A 59 11.22 -7.93 16.70
N ASP A 60 11.91 -7.95 15.56
CA ASP A 60 13.36 -7.76 15.50
C ASP A 60 13.73 -6.55 14.63
N VAL A 61 14.08 -5.44 15.28
CA VAL A 61 14.55 -4.21 14.63
C VAL A 61 16.04 -3.97 14.84
N LYS A 62 16.79 -4.99 15.30
CA LYS A 62 18.16 -4.79 15.82
C LYS A 62 19.21 -4.42 14.75
N ASN A 63 18.89 -4.57 13.47
CA ASN A 63 19.83 -4.35 12.35
C ASN A 63 19.33 -3.36 11.28
N GLU A 64 18.10 -2.86 11.39
CA GLU A 64 17.52 -1.91 10.42
C GLU A 64 17.08 -0.63 11.17
N ASP A 65 17.33 0.55 10.59
CA ASP A 65 16.87 1.80 11.18
C ASP A 65 15.33 1.85 11.12
N PHE A 66 14.69 1.69 12.27
CA PHE A 66 13.23 1.79 12.40
C PHE A 66 12.67 3.06 11.74
N ASN A 67 13.41 4.17 11.78
CA ASN A 67 12.98 5.41 11.14
C ASN A 67 12.93 5.28 9.61
N GLU A 68 13.90 4.59 9.01
CA GLU A 68 13.88 4.29 7.58
C GLU A 68 12.73 3.35 7.22
N ILE A 69 12.50 2.29 8.00
CA ILE A 69 11.37 1.37 7.80
C ILE A 69 10.04 2.14 7.84
N LEU A 70 9.83 2.96 8.89
CA LEU A 70 8.63 3.75 9.05
C LEU A 70 8.46 4.78 7.93
N LYS A 71 9.56 5.43 7.52
CA LYS A 71 9.56 6.37 6.40
C LYS A 71 9.09 5.68 5.12
N GLU A 72 9.67 4.54 4.75
CA GLU A 72 9.27 3.82 3.53
C GLU A 72 7.84 3.28 3.62
N TYR A 73 7.39 2.85 4.80
CA TYR A 73 6.01 2.43 5.02
C TYR A 73 5.01 3.58 4.77
N ARG A 74 5.29 4.77 5.32
CA ARG A 74 4.52 5.99 5.09
C ARG A 74 4.52 6.41 3.62
N GLU A 75 5.67 6.35 2.97
CA GLU A 75 5.77 6.69 1.56
C GLU A 75 4.98 5.75 0.63
N VAL A 76 4.96 4.45 0.91
CA VAL A 76 4.08 3.52 0.18
C VAL A 76 2.61 3.85 0.41
N ASN A 77 2.20 4.10 1.66
CA ASN A 77 0.82 4.53 1.97
C ASN A 77 0.44 5.81 1.21
N LYS A 78 1.37 6.76 1.08
CA LYS A 78 1.18 7.98 0.30
C LYS A 78 1.02 7.70 -1.20
N GLN A 79 1.75 6.74 -1.76
CA GLN A 79 1.57 6.31 -3.15
C GLN A 79 0.18 5.72 -3.40
N PHE A 80 -0.33 4.90 -2.46
CA PHE A 80 -1.71 4.40 -2.51
C PHE A 80 -2.74 5.53 -2.51
N ALA A 81 -2.61 6.49 -1.58
CA ALA A 81 -3.51 7.64 -1.51
C ALA A 81 -3.51 8.46 -2.82
N LYS A 82 -2.34 8.73 -3.40
CA LYS A 82 -2.21 9.41 -4.70
C LYS A 82 -2.90 8.62 -5.81
N LYS A 83 -2.71 7.29 -5.88
CA LYS A 83 -3.33 6.44 -6.90
C LYS A 83 -4.85 6.45 -6.82
N ILE A 84 -5.40 6.50 -5.61
CA ILE A 84 -6.86 6.63 -5.39
C ILE A 84 -7.34 7.99 -5.90
N VAL A 85 -6.64 9.09 -5.59
CA VAL A 85 -7.04 10.42 -6.09
C VAL A 85 -6.96 10.51 -7.61
N GLU A 86 -5.94 9.89 -8.23
CA GLU A 86 -5.81 9.78 -9.69
C GLU A 86 -7.00 9.07 -10.36
N SER A 87 -7.68 8.16 -9.65
CA SER A 87 -8.89 7.51 -10.18
C SER A 87 -10.13 8.42 -10.14
N LYS A 88 -9.99 9.67 -9.67
CA LYS A 88 -11.03 10.71 -9.63
C LYS A 88 -12.33 10.25 -8.96
N PRO A 89 -12.28 9.77 -7.71
CA PRO A 89 -13.48 9.45 -6.97
C PRO A 89 -14.37 10.68 -6.84
N THR A 90 -15.68 10.45 -6.90
CA THR A 90 -16.73 11.43 -6.70
C THR A 90 -17.23 11.40 -5.27
N LYS A 91 -18.03 12.39 -4.87
CA LYS A 91 -18.65 12.46 -3.53
C LYS A 91 -19.60 11.30 -3.22
N ASN A 92 -20.03 10.56 -4.25
CA ASN A 92 -20.92 9.41 -4.11
C ASN A 92 -20.15 8.09 -4.01
N ASP A 93 -18.83 8.10 -4.19
CA ASP A 93 -18.00 6.91 -4.12
C ASP A 93 -17.61 6.59 -2.67
N PHE A 94 -17.54 5.31 -2.36
CA PHE A 94 -17.07 4.81 -1.07
C PHE A 94 -15.65 4.28 -1.20
N ILE A 95 -14.71 4.89 -0.47
CA ILE A 95 -13.32 4.43 -0.42
C ILE A 95 -13.15 3.50 0.78
N TRP A 96 -12.93 2.21 0.51
CA TRP A 96 -12.66 1.21 1.54
C TRP A 96 -11.17 0.85 1.57
N ILE A 97 -10.47 1.27 2.63
CA ILE A 97 -9.08 0.89 2.88
C ILE A 97 -9.08 -0.37 3.74
N GLN A 98 -8.28 -1.36 3.35
CA GLN A 98 -8.28 -2.68 3.96
C GLN A 98 -6.90 -3.04 4.51
N ASP A 99 -6.93 -3.63 5.69
CA ASP A 99 -5.80 -4.27 6.37
C ASP A 99 -4.71 -3.31 6.93
N TYR A 100 -3.86 -3.84 7.81
CA TYR A 100 -2.81 -3.08 8.52
C TYR A 100 -1.65 -2.65 7.62
N HIS A 101 -1.62 -3.07 6.36
CA HIS A 101 -0.65 -2.61 5.38
C HIS A 101 -0.85 -1.12 5.02
N LEU A 102 -2.06 -0.59 5.20
CA LEU A 102 -2.49 0.68 4.63
C LEU A 102 -2.99 1.70 5.68
N LEU A 103 -2.46 1.63 6.91
CA LEU A 103 -2.96 2.42 8.05
C LEU A 103 -2.94 3.95 7.82
N PHE A 104 -1.99 4.47 7.05
CA PHE A 104 -1.85 5.91 6.80
C PHE A 104 -2.59 6.40 5.55
N VAL A 105 -3.16 5.52 4.73
CA VAL A 105 -3.83 5.95 3.48
C VAL A 105 -4.97 6.92 3.77
N GLY A 106 -5.76 6.68 4.83
CA GLY A 106 -6.89 7.54 5.19
C GLY A 106 -6.47 8.95 5.62
N GLU A 107 -5.35 9.06 6.35
CA GLU A 107 -4.74 10.35 6.72
C GLU A 107 -4.33 11.12 5.46
N TYR A 108 -3.58 10.47 4.56
CA TYR A 108 -3.10 11.12 3.34
C TYR A 108 -4.21 11.51 2.37
N LEU A 109 -5.30 10.75 2.27
CA LEU A 109 -6.45 11.15 1.47
C LEU A 109 -7.05 12.47 1.97
N ARG A 110 -7.21 12.62 3.29
CA ARG A 110 -7.73 13.87 3.89
C ARG A 110 -6.78 15.04 3.69
N GLU A 111 -5.48 14.83 3.84
CA GLU A 111 -4.48 15.88 3.58
C GLU A 111 -4.53 16.38 2.13
N ILE A 112 -4.61 15.45 1.16
CA ILE A 112 -4.70 15.80 -0.27
C ILE A 112 -6.01 16.55 -0.55
N GLU A 113 -7.14 16.14 0.03
CA GLU A 113 -8.40 16.87 -0.12
C GLU A 113 -8.33 18.28 0.45
N VAL A 114 -7.75 18.46 1.64
CA VAL A 114 -7.57 19.79 2.26
C VAL A 114 -6.68 20.67 1.38
N GLU A 115 -5.59 20.12 0.85
CA GLU A 115 -4.70 20.87 -0.04
C GLU A 115 -5.38 21.24 -1.36
N ASN A 116 -6.13 20.31 -1.95
CA ASN A 116 -6.95 20.58 -3.13
C ASN A 116 -7.97 21.68 -2.84
N ALA A 117 -8.63 21.65 -1.68
CA ALA A 117 -9.61 22.65 -1.29
C ALA A 117 -8.98 24.05 -1.20
N LYS A 118 -7.78 24.20 -0.64
CA LYS A 118 -7.05 25.49 -0.58
C LYS A 118 -6.81 26.10 -1.96
N ASN A 119 -6.58 25.29 -2.99
CA ASN A 119 -6.37 25.78 -4.36
C ASN A 119 -7.63 26.38 -5.02
N TYR A 120 -8.78 26.33 -4.35
CA TYR A 120 -10.03 26.94 -4.80
C TYR A 120 -10.42 28.23 -4.04
N TRP A 121 -9.60 28.70 -3.09
CA TRP A 121 -9.79 29.95 -2.34
C TRP A 121 -8.66 30.94 -2.62
#